data_AF-A4BL01-F1
#
_entry.id   AF-A4BL01-F1
#
_cell.length_a   1.000
_cell.length_b   1.000
_cell.length_c   1.000
_cell.angle_alpha   90.00
_cell.angle_beta   90.00
_cell.angle_gamma   90.00
#
_symmetry.space_group_name_H-M   'P 1'
#
loop_
_entity.id
_entity.type
_entity.pdbx_description
1 polymer ?
#
loop_
_entity_poly.entity_id
_entity_poly.type
_entity_poly.pdbx_seq_one_letter_code
_entity_poly.pdbx_strand_id
1 'polypeptide(L)'
;MRLASVEFVRRFLLHVLPKGFMRIRHYGFLANRARRVKLARIGECLSRSAPSKETTSEACTNAADTAVVYPCMACHGGVLRVGTLLSTPPRRESG
;
A
#
# COMPACT_ATOMS: atom_id res chain seq x y z
N MET A 1 -20.21 26.68 -13.19
CA MET A 1 -18.81 26.68 -13.70
C MET A 1 -18.80 25.95 -15.04
N ARG A 2 -18.48 26.64 -16.14
CA ARG A 2 -18.39 26.02 -17.48
C ARG A 2 -16.93 25.59 -17.70
N LEU A 3 -16.70 24.32 -17.94
CA LEU A 3 -15.38 23.77 -18.24
C LEU A 3 -15.16 23.78 -19.75
N ALA A 4 -13.93 24.02 -20.19
CA ALA A 4 -13.55 23.79 -21.57
C ALA A 4 -13.80 22.31 -21.94
N SER A 5 -14.19 22.05 -23.18
CA SER A 5 -14.59 20.73 -23.68
C SER A 5 -13.51 19.66 -23.44
N VAL A 6 -12.23 20.00 -23.63
CA VAL A 6 -11.09 19.10 -23.37
C VAL A 6 -11.00 18.72 -21.89
N GLU A 7 -11.24 19.68 -20.99
CA GLU A 7 -11.13 19.47 -19.56
C GLU A 7 -12.32 18.68 -19.01
N PHE A 8 -13.50 18.87 -19.60
CA PHE A 8 -14.67 18.05 -19.32
C PHE A 8 -14.41 16.57 -19.68
N VAL A 9 -13.92 16.30 -20.89
CA VAL A 9 -13.64 14.92 -21.33
C VAL A 9 -12.57 14.28 -20.44
N ARG A 10 -11.50 15.00 -20.09
CA ARG A 10 -10.47 14.51 -19.14
C ARG A 10 -11.07 14.09 -17.80
N ARG A 11 -11.86 14.96 -17.17
CA ARG A 11 -12.48 14.67 -15.86
C ARG A 11 -13.50 13.53 -15.97
N PHE A 12 -14.28 13.50 -17.04
CA PHE A 12 -15.26 12.44 -17.29
C PHE A 12 -14.60 11.06 -17.38
N LEU A 13 -13.49 10.95 -18.12
CA LEU A 13 -12.78 9.67 -18.29
C LEU A 13 -12.15 9.14 -16.98
N LEU A 14 -11.80 10.01 -16.03
CA LEU A 14 -11.34 9.58 -14.69
C LEU A 14 -12.45 8.90 -13.87
N HIS A 15 -13.72 9.17 -14.17
CA HIS A 15 -14.86 8.55 -13.50
C HIS A 15 -15.33 7.25 -14.16
N VAL A 16 -14.92 7.00 -15.41
CA VAL A 16 -15.27 5.78 -16.13
C VAL A 16 -14.28 4.69 -15.74
N LEU A 17 -14.80 3.60 -15.18
CA LEU A 17 -13.99 2.44 -14.85
C LEU A 17 -13.53 1.76 -16.15
N PRO A 18 -12.22 1.55 -16.38
CA PRO A 18 -11.74 0.92 -17.59
C PRO A 18 -12.28 -0.51 -17.72
N LYS A 19 -12.49 -0.98 -18.95
CA LYS A 19 -12.95 -2.35 -19.20
C LYS A 19 -11.98 -3.36 -18.58
N GLY A 20 -12.52 -4.40 -17.95
CA GLY A 20 -11.75 -5.43 -17.24
C GLY A 20 -11.44 -5.11 -15.78
N PHE A 21 -11.73 -3.91 -15.30
CA PHE A 21 -11.61 -3.58 -13.88
C PHE A 21 -12.94 -3.80 -13.17
N MET A 22 -12.92 -4.55 -12.06
CA MET A 22 -14.06 -4.67 -11.15
C MET A 22 -13.99 -3.54 -10.11
N ARG A 23 -15.13 -2.89 -9.85
CA ARG A 23 -15.22 -1.92 -8.76
C ARG A 23 -15.11 -2.67 -7.43
N ILE A 24 -14.01 -2.45 -6.70
CA ILE A 24 -13.80 -3.07 -5.38
C ILE A 24 -14.83 -2.48 -4.40
N ARG A 25 -15.69 -3.34 -3.86
CA ARG A 25 -16.57 -3.00 -2.76
C ARG A 25 -15.86 -3.40 -1.48
N HIS A 26 -15.52 -2.43 -0.64
CA HIS A 26 -14.98 -2.71 0.68
C HIS A 26 -16.10 -3.24 1.59
N TYR A 27 -15.98 -4.48 2.02
CA TYR A 27 -16.85 -5.07 3.05
C TYR A 27 -16.14 -5.04 4.41
N GLY A 28 -16.88 -5.35 5.48
CA GLY A 28 -16.31 -5.40 6.83
C GLY A 28 -15.99 -4.02 7.40
N PHE A 29 -14.75 -3.79 7.86
CA PHE A 29 -14.36 -2.55 8.55
C PHE A 29 -13.94 -1.41 7.63
N LEU A 30 -13.64 -1.69 6.37
CA LEU A 30 -13.36 -0.65 5.36
C LEU A 30 -14.63 -0.17 4.64
N ALA A 31 -15.79 -0.76 4.93
CA ALA A 31 -17.07 -0.33 4.37
C ALA A 31 -17.42 1.11 4.79
N ASN A 32 -17.76 1.97 3.84
CA ASN A 32 -17.89 3.43 4.04
C ASN A 32 -18.78 3.79 5.26
N ARG A 33 -19.98 3.19 5.36
CA ARG A 33 -20.92 3.41 6.49
C ARG A 33 -20.29 3.18 7.86
N ALA A 34 -19.41 2.19 7.99
CA ALA A 34 -18.87 1.77 9.28
C ALA A 34 -17.37 2.07 9.44
N ARG A 35 -16.73 2.65 8.43
CA ARG A 35 -15.28 2.85 8.35
C ARG A 35 -14.77 3.66 9.54
N ARG A 36 -15.38 4.82 9.82
CA ARG A 36 -14.96 5.67 10.94
C ARG A 36 -15.05 4.95 12.29
N VAL A 37 -16.20 4.35 12.58
CA VAL A 37 -16.47 3.70 13.87
C VAL A 37 -15.59 2.46 14.07
N LYS A 38 -15.48 1.60 13.04
CA LYS A 38 -14.68 0.37 13.17
C LYS A 38 -13.19 0.65 13.17
N LEU A 39 -12.69 1.62 12.39
CA LEU A 39 -11.27 1.99 12.44
C LEU A 39 -10.89 2.60 13.79
N ALA A 40 -11.75 3.43 14.40
CA ALA A 40 -11.50 3.96 15.75
C ALA A 40 -11.37 2.83 16.77
N ARG A 41 -12.31 1.87 16.77
CA ARG A 41 -12.25 0.69 17.65
C ARG A 41 -11.02 -0.19 17.41
N ILE A 42 -10.64 -0.40 16.15
CA ILE A 42 -9.41 -1.14 15.82
C ILE A 42 -8.20 -0.39 16.37
N GLY A 43 -8.16 0.93 16.21
CA GLY A 43 -7.15 1.80 16.81
C GLY A 43 -7.06 1.62 18.32
N GLU A 44 -8.18 1.71 19.04
CA GLU A 44 -8.25 1.51 20.49
C GLU A 44 -7.74 0.13 20.92
N CYS A 45 -8.13 -0.94 20.20
CA CYS A 45 -7.67 -2.30 20.48
C CYS A 45 -6.16 -2.46 20.26
N LEU A 46 -5.62 -1.85 19.20
CA LEU A 46 -4.18 -1.85 18.92
C LEU A 46 -3.40 -0.99 19.91
N SER A 47 -3.96 0.15 20.34
CA SER A 47 -3.38 0.98 21.41
C SER A 47 -3.41 0.30 22.78
N ARG A 48 -4.29 -0.69 22.97
CA ARG A 48 -4.31 -1.52 24.19
C ARG A 48 -3.27 -2.64 24.17
N SER A 49 -2.67 -2.95 23.02
CA SER A 49 -1.46 -3.77 22.96
C SER A 49 -0.21 -2.88 22.96
N ALA A 50 0.10 -2.30 24.12
CA ALA A 50 1.46 -1.84 24.40
C ALA A 50 2.01 -2.64 25.59
N PRO A 51 2.89 -3.63 25.39
CA PRO A 51 4.05 -3.69 26.25
C PRO A 51 5.00 -2.54 25.86
N SER A 52 5.32 -1.73 26.88
CA SER A 52 6.45 -0.79 26.97
C SER A 52 6.97 -0.11 25.71
N LYS A 53 6.70 1.21 25.66
CA LYS A 53 7.62 2.31 25.32
C LYS A 53 8.90 1.90 24.57
N GLU A 54 9.04 2.41 23.34
CA GLU A 54 10.12 3.35 23.02
C GLU A 54 9.56 4.45 22.11
N THR A 55 9.66 5.68 22.60
CA THR A 55 9.33 6.93 21.91
C THR A 55 10.64 7.67 21.73
N THR A 56 11.00 8.06 20.50
CA THR A 56 11.21 9.47 20.08
C THR A 56 11.89 9.55 18.71
N SER A 57 11.24 10.30 17.81
CA SER A 57 11.75 11.32 16.88
C SER A 57 13.15 11.19 16.26
N GLU A 58 13.16 11.47 14.95
CA GLU A 58 14.27 11.91 14.09
C GLU A 58 15.00 10.84 13.27
N ALA A 59 14.95 11.07 11.96
CA ALA A 59 15.62 10.31 10.94
C ALA A 59 17.13 10.24 11.21
N CYS A 60 17.68 9.02 11.31
CA CYS A 60 19.00 8.62 10.81
C CYS A 60 19.10 7.09 10.87
N THR A 61 19.31 6.48 9.70
CA THR A 61 20.16 5.30 9.46
C THR A 61 20.25 4.18 10.51
N ASN A 62 19.77 3.00 10.09
CA ASN A 62 20.25 1.64 10.40
C ASN A 62 19.85 0.96 11.72
N ALA A 63 19.60 -0.35 11.56
CA ALA A 63 19.47 -1.43 12.54
C ALA A 63 18.12 -1.50 13.27
N ALA A 64 17.37 -2.60 13.32
CA ALA A 64 17.60 -3.96 12.84
C ALA A 64 16.25 -4.70 12.77
N ASP A 65 15.69 -4.88 11.58
CA ASP A 65 14.75 -5.99 11.35
C ASP A 65 15.61 -7.22 11.11
N THR A 66 15.40 -8.24 11.95
CA THR A 66 16.20 -9.46 12.03
C THR A 66 16.22 -10.15 10.67
N ALA A 67 17.24 -9.85 9.86
CA ALA A 67 17.42 -10.44 8.55
C ALA A 67 17.74 -11.92 8.76
N VAL A 68 16.78 -12.79 8.41
CA VAL A 68 17.08 -14.21 8.21
C VAL A 68 18.09 -14.28 7.08
N VAL A 69 19.34 -14.56 7.43
CA VAL A 69 20.47 -14.70 6.50
C VAL A 69 20.35 -16.08 5.87
N TYR A 70 19.85 -16.14 4.63
CA TYR A 70 19.83 -17.39 3.87
C TYR A 70 21.16 -17.52 3.10
N PRO A 71 22.02 -18.51 3.39
CA PRO A 71 23.25 -18.73 2.63
C PRO A 71 22.92 -19.18 1.20
N CYS A 72 23.69 -18.68 0.23
CA CYS A 72 23.57 -19.10 -1.16
C CYS A 72 24.07 -20.53 -1.33
N MET A 73 23.19 -21.44 -1.79
CA MET A 73 23.53 -22.86 -1.96
C MET A 73 24.45 -23.16 -3.16
N ALA A 74 24.74 -22.16 -4.00
CA ALA A 74 25.60 -22.33 -5.18
C ALA A 74 27.07 -21.96 -4.92
N CYS A 75 27.34 -21.00 -4.04
CA CYS A 75 28.69 -20.49 -3.79
C CYS A 75 29.11 -20.52 -2.33
N HIS A 76 28.21 -20.81 -1.39
CA HIS A 76 28.42 -20.87 0.06
C HIS A 76 29.02 -19.64 0.76
N GLY A 77 29.44 -18.62 0.01
CA GLY A 77 29.99 -17.36 0.54
C GLY A 77 29.06 -16.15 0.40
N GLY A 78 27.92 -16.31 -0.30
CA GLY A 78 26.95 -15.23 -0.53
C GLY A 78 25.72 -15.32 0.38
N VAL A 79 25.06 -14.18 0.60
CA VAL A 79 23.79 -14.10 1.34
C VAL A 79 22.66 -13.76 0.38
N LEU A 80 21.57 -14.53 0.43
CA LEU A 80 20.34 -14.23 -0.31
C LEU A 80 19.56 -13.12 0.42
N ARG A 81 19.14 -12.10 -0.32
CA ARG A 81 18.29 -11.02 0.17
C ARG A 81 16.88 -11.19 -0.38
N VAL A 82 15.89 -11.20 0.49
CA VAL A 82 14.48 -11.20 0.08
C VAL A 82 14.12 -9.78 -0.37
N GLY A 83 13.77 -9.63 -1.64
CA GLY A 83 13.27 -8.39 -2.21
C GLY A 83 11.89 -8.60 -2.84
N THR A 84 11.03 -7.59 -2.78
CA THR A 84 9.76 -7.59 -3.50
C THR A 84 9.94 -6.89 -4.85
N LEU A 85 9.64 -7.60 -5.94
CA LEU A 85 9.54 -6.97 -7.25
C LEU A 85 8.21 -6.21 -7.32
N LEU A 86 8.27 -4.88 -7.25
CA LEU A 86 7.17 -4.04 -7.66
C LEU A 86 7.13 -4.05 -9.18
N SER A 87 6.32 -4.94 -9.75
CA SER A 87 6.02 -4.89 -11.18
C SER A 87 5.38 -3.53 -11.47
N THR A 88 6.11 -2.64 -12.14
CA THR A 88 5.50 -1.50 -12.80
C THR A 88 4.51 -2.06 -13.83
N PRO A 89 3.24 -1.61 -13.84
CA PRO A 89 2.27 -2.11 -14.79
C PRO A 89 2.79 -1.83 -16.21
N PRO A 90 2.65 -2.77 -17.16
CA PRO A 90 3.13 -2.57 -18.52
C PRO A 90 2.47 -1.31 -19.10
N ARG A 91 3.30 -0.37 -19.56
CA ARG A 91 2.85 0.81 -20.28
C ARG A 91 2.21 0.32 -21.57
N ARG A 92 0.88 0.34 -21.63
CA ARG A 92 0.11 -0.08 -22.81
C ARG A 92 0.48 0.85 -23.95
N GLU A 93 1.26 0.36 -24.92
CA GLU A 93 1.54 1.08 -26.15
C GLU A 93 0.21 1.28 -26.90
N SER A 94 -0.03 2.53 -27.27
CA SER A 94 -1.22 3.01 -27.97
C SER A 94 -1.21 2.52 -29.41
N GLY A 95 -2.20 1.70 -29.77
CA GLY A 95 -2.73 1.61 -31.13
C GLY A 95 -3.97 2.48 -31.26
#